data_AF-A0A4P6HQM0-F1
#
_entry.id   AF-A0A4P6HQM0-F1
#
_cell.length_a   1.000
_cell.length_b   1.000
_cell.length_c   1.000
_cell.angle_alpha   90.00
_cell.angle_beta   90.00
_cell.angle_gamma   90.00
#
_symmetry.space_group_name_H-M   'P 1'
#
loop_
_entity.id
_entity.type
_entity.pdbx_description
1 polymer ?
#
loop_
_entity_poly.entity_id
_entity_poly.type
_entity_poly.pdbx_seq_one_letter_code
_entity_poly.pdbx_strand_id
1 'polypeptide(L)'
;MKALLSAAALLSVLCAATLAFAGPDDAKWVAKCISDNKDAKVSIEVITKYCTCMNNKMDDNETLSITAWEKTHPTEQAACDKESGWTK
;
A
#
# COMPACT_ATOMS: atom_id res chain seq x y z
N MET A 1 29.37 2.45 43.88
CA MET A 1 28.79 3.43 42.92
C MET A 1 28.64 2.72 41.58
N LYS A 2 27.47 2.08 41.35
CA LYS A 2 26.50 2.43 40.29
C LYS A 2 27.06 2.30 38.86
N ALA A 3 27.22 1.07 38.38
CA ALA A 3 27.20 0.78 36.97
C ALA A 3 25.74 0.86 36.50
N LEU A 4 25.36 1.97 35.87
CA LEU A 4 24.04 2.12 35.27
C LEU A 4 24.12 1.66 33.81
N LEU A 5 23.62 0.46 33.61
CA LEU A 5 23.01 -0.01 32.38
C LEU A 5 22.11 1.10 31.80
N SER A 6 22.27 1.43 30.52
CA SER A 6 21.25 2.18 29.79
C SER A 6 21.13 1.59 28.39
N ALA A 7 20.15 0.71 28.30
CA ALA A 7 19.53 0.27 27.06
C ALA A 7 18.85 1.46 26.38
N ALA A 8 19.07 1.61 25.08
CA ALA A 8 18.19 2.34 24.18
C ALA A 8 18.09 1.47 22.92
N ALA A 9 17.24 0.44 22.97
CA ALA A 9 15.84 0.49 22.55
C ALA A 9 15.71 0.60 21.03
N LEU A 10 15.47 -0.58 20.44
CA LEU A 10 14.89 -0.84 19.14
C LEU A 10 13.96 0.29 18.68
N LEU A 11 14.33 0.95 17.58
CA LEU A 11 13.37 1.74 16.82
C LEU A 11 12.54 0.77 15.96
N SER A 12 11.55 0.15 16.60
CA SER A 12 10.45 -0.54 15.95
C SER A 12 9.70 0.50 15.12
N VAL A 13 10.01 0.62 13.83
CA VAL A 13 9.14 1.36 12.91
C VAL A 13 7.83 0.59 12.86
N LEU A 14 6.81 1.18 13.48
CA LEU A 14 5.43 0.74 13.40
C LEU A 14 5.09 0.48 11.93
N CYS A 15 4.89 -0.78 11.55
CA CYS A 15 3.88 -1.12 10.57
C CYS A 15 2.54 -0.81 11.23
N ALA A 16 2.19 0.48 11.30
CA ALA A 16 0.83 0.88 11.54
C ALA A 16 0.06 0.43 10.29
N ALA A 17 -0.46 -0.79 10.34
CA ALA A 17 -1.64 -1.13 9.57
C ALA A 17 -2.76 -0.26 10.15
N THR A 18 -2.78 1.00 9.72
CA THR A 18 -3.95 1.84 9.88
C THR A 18 -5.05 1.06 9.19
N LEU A 19 -6.07 0.67 9.95
CA LEU A 19 -7.35 0.26 9.38
C LEU A 19 -7.88 1.51 8.67
N ALA A 20 -7.45 1.73 7.43
CA ALA A 20 -7.98 2.76 6.58
C ALA A 20 -9.46 2.42 6.39
N PHE A 21 -10.33 3.25 6.95
CA PHE A 21 -11.76 3.18 6.67
C PHE A 21 -11.92 3.60 5.22
N ALA A 22 -12.03 2.62 4.33
CA ALA A 22 -12.31 2.84 2.93
C ALA A 22 -13.66 3.55 2.79
N GLY A 23 -13.66 4.79 2.31
CA GLY A 23 -14.86 5.47 1.83
C GLY A 23 -15.52 4.69 0.68
N PRO A 24 -16.76 5.04 0.30
CA PRO A 24 -17.46 4.36 -0.78
C PRO A 24 -16.69 4.41 -2.11
N ASP A 25 -15.92 5.47 -2.36
CA ASP A 25 -15.08 5.62 -3.54
C ASP A 25 -13.80 4.77 -3.49
N ASP A 26 -13.23 4.56 -2.30
CA ASP A 26 -12.06 3.71 -2.10
C ASP A 26 -12.33 2.27 -2.54
N ALA A 27 -13.48 1.72 -2.14
CA ALA A 27 -13.90 0.38 -2.53
C ALA A 27 -14.05 0.25 -4.07
N LYS A 28 -14.57 1.30 -4.72
CA LYS A 28 -14.74 1.36 -6.16
C LYS A 28 -13.39 1.43 -6.89
N TRP A 29 -12.45 2.24 -6.40
CA TRP A 29 -11.13 2.37 -7.01
C TRP A 29 -10.28 1.11 -6.84
N VAL A 30 -10.32 0.49 -5.67
CA VAL A 30 -9.67 -0.80 -5.44
C VAL A 30 -10.24 -1.88 -6.37
N ALA A 31 -11.56 -1.98 -6.50
CA ALA A 31 -12.19 -2.94 -7.41
C ALA A 31 -11.80 -2.71 -8.89
N LYS A 32 -11.77 -1.44 -9.32
CA LYS A 32 -11.29 -1.03 -10.65
C LYS A 32 -9.85 -1.50 -10.87
N CYS A 33 -8.95 -1.25 -9.92
CA CYS A 33 -7.56 -1.67 -9.99
C CYS A 33 -7.39 -3.19 -10.05
N ILE A 34 -8.17 -3.96 -9.27
CA ILE A 34 -8.14 -5.43 -9.33
C ILE A 34 -8.57 -5.90 -10.73
N SER A 35 -9.63 -5.32 -11.28
CA SER A 35 -10.09 -5.64 -12.64
C SER A 35 -9.04 -5.29 -13.71
N ASP A 36 -8.36 -4.15 -13.57
CA ASP A 36 -7.31 -3.70 -14.50
C ASP A 36 -6.09 -4.64 -14.48
N ASN A 37 -5.90 -5.39 -13.39
CA ASN A 37 -4.77 -6.30 -13.17
C ASN A 37 -5.11 -7.79 -13.22
N LYS A 38 -6.35 -8.16 -13.57
CA LYS A 38 -6.82 -9.57 -13.56
C LYS A 38 -5.96 -10.52 -14.42
N ASP A 39 -5.31 -9.98 -15.46
CA ASP A 39 -4.50 -10.74 -16.41
C ASP A 39 -3.00 -10.76 -16.03
N ALA A 40 -2.62 -10.15 -14.90
CA ALA A 40 -1.22 -10.02 -14.46
C ALA A 40 -0.54 -11.36 -14.07
N LYS A 41 -1.28 -12.49 -14.06
CA LYS A 41 -0.80 -13.82 -13.62
C LYS A 41 -0.23 -13.82 -12.20
N VAL A 42 -0.70 -12.90 -11.38
CA VAL A 42 -0.41 -12.77 -9.95
C VAL A 42 -1.64 -13.21 -9.17
N SER A 43 -1.48 -13.71 -7.94
CA SER A 43 -2.63 -14.12 -7.13
C SER A 43 -3.54 -12.92 -6.85
N ILE A 44 -4.85 -13.17 -6.80
CA ILE A 44 -5.84 -12.13 -6.48
C ILE A 44 -5.57 -11.51 -5.10
N GLU A 45 -5.02 -12.27 -4.16
CA GLU A 45 -4.65 -11.74 -2.85
C GLU A 45 -3.55 -10.67 -2.96
N VAL A 46 -2.50 -10.92 -3.75
CA VAL A 46 -1.40 -9.97 -3.97
C VAL A 46 -1.93 -8.73 -4.73
N ILE A 47 -2.75 -8.93 -5.76
CA ILE A 47 -3.35 -7.81 -6.51
C ILE A 47 -4.24 -6.96 -5.58
N THR A 48 -5.04 -7.58 -4.72
CA THR A 48 -5.90 -6.87 -3.77
C THR A 48 -5.08 -6.07 -2.76
N LYS A 49 -4.00 -6.64 -2.22
CA LYS A 49 -3.07 -5.93 -1.34
C LYS A 49 -2.41 -4.74 -2.03
N TYR A 50 -1.94 -4.94 -3.26
CA TYR A 50 -1.33 -3.87 -4.06
C TYR A 50 -2.32 -2.72 -4.31
N CYS A 51 -3.51 -3.03 -4.82
CA CYS A 51 -4.53 -2.01 -5.12
C CYS A 51 -4.98 -1.26 -3.87
N THR A 52 -5.12 -1.95 -2.74
CA THR A 52 -5.44 -1.31 -1.45
C THR A 52 -4.31 -0.40 -0.98
N CYS A 53 -3.06 -0.86 -1.07
CA CYS A 53 -1.89 -0.05 -0.72
C CYS A 53 -1.81 1.22 -1.57
N MET A 54 -2.06 1.10 -2.88
CA MET A 54 -2.02 2.26 -3.78
C MET A 54 -3.15 3.25 -3.48
N ASN A 55 -4.37 2.76 -3.26
CA ASN A 55 -5.50 3.62 -2.88
C ASN A 55 -5.19 4.44 -1.63
N ASN A 56 -4.64 3.80 -0.59
CA ASN A 56 -4.32 4.46 0.68
C ASN A 56 -3.22 5.53 0.58
N LYS A 57 -2.48 5.57 -0.55
CA LYS A 57 -1.45 6.58 -0.83
C LYS A 57 -1.95 7.71 -1.72
N MET A 58 -3.13 7.57 -2.32
CA MET A 58 -3.76 8.61 -3.12
C MET A 58 -4.43 9.63 -2.20
N ASP A 59 -4.54 10.88 -2.67
CA ASP A 59 -5.31 11.91 -1.98
C ASP A 59 -6.81 11.69 -2.18
N ASP A 60 -7.63 12.09 -1.20
CA ASP A 60 -9.09 11.97 -1.29
C ASP A 60 -9.70 12.76 -2.46
N ASN A 61 -8.99 13.77 -2.98
CA ASN A 61 -9.41 14.58 -4.14
C ASN A 61 -8.80 14.08 -5.46
N GLU A 62 -8.13 12.93 -5.44
CA GLU A 62 -7.57 12.33 -6.66
C GLU A 62 -8.70 11.89 -7.61
N THR A 63 -8.52 12.22 -8.89
CA THR A 63 -9.51 11.96 -9.94
C THR A 63 -9.07 10.85 -10.90
N LEU A 64 -7.78 10.50 -10.88
CA LEU A 64 -7.22 9.41 -11.64
C LEU A 64 -7.56 8.06 -11.00
N SER A 65 -7.72 7.02 -11.81
CA SER A 65 -7.75 5.65 -11.28
C SER A 65 -6.36 5.24 -10.80
N ILE A 66 -6.28 4.31 -9.85
CA ILE A 66 -4.99 3.76 -9.34
C ILE A 66 -4.03 3.40 -10.48
N THR A 67 -4.49 2.67 -11.50
CA THR A 67 -3.66 2.25 -12.65
C THR A 67 -3.18 3.40 -13.55
N ALA A 68 -3.88 4.53 -13.54
CA ALA A 68 -3.43 5.74 -14.24
C ALA A 68 -2.44 6.51 -13.37
N TRP A 69 -2.76 6.66 -12.09
CA TRP A 69 -1.98 7.39 -11.10
C TRP A 69 -0.61 6.77 -10.82
N GLU A 70 -0.52 5.44 -10.76
CA GLU A 70 0.73 4.71 -10.47
C GLU A 70 1.86 5.03 -11.47
N LYS A 71 1.50 5.38 -12.71
CA LYS A 71 2.48 5.70 -13.76
C LYS A 71 3.24 6.99 -13.50
N THR A 72 2.68 7.90 -12.71
CA THR A 72 3.34 9.14 -12.28
C THR A 72 3.89 9.05 -10.86
N HIS A 73 3.65 7.92 -10.17
CA HIS A 73 4.02 7.68 -8.76
C HIS A 73 4.83 6.38 -8.62
N PRO A 74 6.02 6.31 -9.26
CA PRO A 74 6.84 5.09 -9.28
C PRO A 74 7.36 4.71 -7.88
N THR A 75 7.52 5.69 -6.98
CA THR A 75 7.97 5.44 -5.61
C THR A 75 6.92 4.68 -4.81
N GLU A 76 5.66 5.11 -4.91
CA GLU A 76 4.51 4.51 -4.26
C GLU A 76 4.21 3.14 -4.85
N GLN A 77 4.30 3.02 -6.18
CA GLN A 77 4.21 1.74 -6.88
C GLN A 77 5.25 0.74 -6.35
N ALA A 78 6.53 1.11 -6.28
CA ALA A 78 7.58 0.22 -5.79
C ALA A 78 7.38 -0.17 -4.31
N ALA A 79 6.89 0.77 -3.48
CA ALA A 79 6.56 0.49 -2.09
C ALA A 79 5.41 -0.53 -1.99
N CYS A 80 4.35 -0.35 -2.78
CA CYS A 80 3.20 -1.25 -2.79
C CYS A 80 3.48 -2.61 -3.46
N ASP A 81 4.37 -2.66 -4.45
CA ASP A 81 4.88 -3.92 -5.01
C ASP A 81 5.55 -4.74 -3.90
N LYS A 82 6.44 -4.10 -3.12
CA LYS A 82 7.12 -4.74 -1.98
C LYS A 82 6.15 -5.18 -0.88
N GLU A 83 5.20 -4.32 -0.51
CA GLU A 83 4.22 -4.60 0.56
C GLU A 83 3.27 -5.74 0.20
N SER A 84 2.80 -5.77 -1.05
CA SER A 84 1.90 -6.81 -1.55
C SER A 84 2.61 -8.13 -1.81
N GLY A 85 3.93 -8.12 -1.99
CA GLY A 85 4.72 -9.26 -2.46
C GLY A 85 4.65 -9.45 -3.97
N TRP A 86 4.25 -8.42 -4.72
CA TRP A 86 4.27 -8.43 -6.17
C TRP A 86 5.70 -8.32 -6.69
N THR A 87 6.23 -9.45 -7.16
CA THR A 87 7.51 -9.49 -7.88
C THR A 87 7.27 -9.24 -9.37
N LYS A 88 7.57 -8.04 -9.85
CA LYS A 88 7.56 -7.69 -11.28
C LYS A 88 8.81 -8.17 -12.01
#